data_AF-A0A7X5WV17-F1
#
_entry.id   AF-A0A7X5WV17-F1
#
_cell.length_a   1.000
_cell.length_b   1.000
_cell.length_c   1.000
_cell.angle_alpha   90.00
_cell.angle_beta   90.00
_cell.angle_gamma   90.00
#
_symmetry.space_group_name_H-M   'P 1'
#
loop_
_entity.id
_entity.type
_entity.pdbx_description
1 polymer ?
#
loop_
_entity_poly.entity_id
_entity_poly.type
_entity_poly.pdbx_seq_one_letter_code
_entity_poly.pdbx_strand_id
1 'polypeptide(L)'
;VDPENGRFPSVADSIAAVAISLLYGYERAEQEAQIAERLGAERPDLVIALSSVVAPEFREYERTSTTVLNAYLQPVVERYLDGISLRLAEAGMDPRLAVMRSSGGLMSPDVA
;
A
#
# COMPACT_ATOMS: atom_id res chain seq x y z
N VAL A 1 -11.64 16.79 6.90
CA VAL A 1 -11.59 17.44 5.58
C VAL A 1 -12.14 18.83 5.76
N ASP A 2 -11.34 19.87 5.54
CA ASP A 2 -11.88 21.23 5.43
C ASP A 2 -12.48 21.37 4.02
N PRO A 3 -13.82 21.39 3.88
CA PRO A 3 -14.46 21.41 2.57
C PRO A 3 -14.27 22.75 1.86
N GLU A 4 -13.86 23.82 2.55
CA GLU A 4 -13.71 25.15 1.97
C GLU A 4 -12.34 25.36 1.31
N ASN A 5 -11.29 24.66 1.78
CA ASN A 5 -9.91 24.85 1.29
C ASN A 5 -9.32 23.64 0.56
N GLY A 6 -10.04 22.52 0.44
CA GLY A 6 -9.54 21.30 -0.19
C GLY A 6 -8.28 20.73 0.48
N ARG A 7 -8.04 21.09 1.74
CA ARG A 7 -6.83 20.72 2.48
C ARG A 7 -7.07 19.41 3.23
N PHE A 8 -6.30 18.39 2.88
CA PHE A 8 -6.28 17.14 3.62
C PHE A 8 -5.55 17.34 4.96
N PRO A 9 -5.97 16.65 6.03
CA PRO A 9 -5.24 16.71 7.30
C PRO A 9 -3.83 16.17 7.10
N SER A 10 -2.83 16.86 7.65
CA SER A 10 -1.44 16.40 7.66
C SER A 10 -1.34 15.07 8.41
N VAL A 11 -0.58 14.12 7.86
CA VAL A 11 -0.30 12.83 8.49
C VAL A 11 0.91 13.01 9.42
N ALA A 12 0.79 12.58 10.68
CA ALA A 12 1.88 12.68 11.64
C ALA A 12 3.10 11.85 11.23
N ASP A 13 4.30 12.31 11.59
CA ASP A 13 5.57 11.63 11.28
C ASP A 13 5.68 10.22 11.90
N SER A 14 4.93 9.94 12.96
CA SER A 14 4.86 8.62 13.59
C SER A 14 4.03 7.59 12.82
N ILE A 15 3.31 7.99 11.77
CA ILE A 15 2.51 7.09 10.94
C ILE A 15 3.37 6.56 9.81
N ALA A 16 3.44 5.24 9.70
CA ALA A 16 4.21 4.53 8.68
C ALA A 16 3.38 4.13 7.45
N ALA A 17 2.06 4.08 7.57
CA ALA A 17 1.17 3.70 6.47
C ALA A 17 -0.22 4.34 6.56
N VAL A 18 -0.85 4.58 5.40
CA VAL A 18 -2.22 5.10 5.26
C VAL A 18 -3.00 4.25 4.25
N ALA A 19 -4.23 3.91 4.62
CA ALA A 19 -5.23 3.38 3.70
C ALA A 19 -6.17 4.49 3.23
N ILE A 20 -6.34 4.65 1.92
CA ILE A 20 -7.28 5.60 1.31
C ILE A 20 -8.46 4.80 0.76
N SER A 21 -9.65 5.05 1.32
CA SER A 21 -10.91 4.43 0.89
C SER A 21 -11.99 5.48 0.77
N LEU A 22 -12.29 5.88 -0.46
CA LEU A 22 -13.39 6.80 -0.75
C LEU A 22 -14.67 6.03 -1.11
N LEU A 23 -15.82 6.65 -0.83
CA LEU A 23 -17.08 6.19 -1.40
C LEU A 23 -16.97 6.25 -2.92
N TYR A 24 -17.39 5.18 -3.60
CA TYR A 24 -17.25 5.02 -5.05
C TYR A 24 -15.80 5.03 -5.58
N GLY A 25 -14.80 4.82 -4.72
CA GLY A 25 -13.39 4.72 -5.14
C GLY A 25 -13.13 3.62 -6.19
N TYR A 26 -13.93 2.54 -6.18
CA TYR A 26 -13.90 1.47 -7.19
C TYR A 26 -14.31 1.94 -8.61
N GLU A 27 -15.07 3.03 -8.72
CA GLU A 27 -15.50 3.62 -10.00
C GLU A 27 -14.66 4.85 -10.36
N ARG A 28 -14.27 5.64 -9.37
CA ARG A 28 -13.52 6.91 -9.52
C ARG A 28 -12.14 6.83 -8.85
N ALA A 29 -11.32 5.89 -9.32
CA ALA A 29 -9.99 5.61 -8.77
C ALA A 29 -9.05 6.82 -8.80
N GLU A 30 -9.27 7.75 -9.73
CA GLU A 30 -8.48 8.98 -9.89
C GLU A 30 -8.51 9.88 -8.65
N GLN A 31 -9.60 9.86 -7.89
CA GLN A 31 -9.72 10.68 -6.68
C GLN A 31 -8.79 10.16 -5.57
N GLU A 32 -8.71 8.84 -5.41
CA GLU A 32 -7.78 8.23 -4.45
C GLU A 32 -6.32 8.45 -4.88
N ALA A 33 -6.04 8.33 -6.19
CA ALA A 33 -4.69 8.56 -6.72
C ALA A 33 -4.20 10.01 -6.51
N GLN A 34 -5.07 11.01 -6.68
CA GLN A 34 -4.73 12.41 -6.43
C GLN A 34 -4.41 12.68 -4.95
N ILE A 35 -5.10 12.00 -4.03
CA ILE A 35 -4.80 12.09 -2.59
C ILE A 35 -3.45 11.44 -2.30
N ALA A 36 -3.20 10.26 -2.90
CA ALA A 36 -1.96 9.53 -2.77
C ALA A 36 -0.75 10.34 -3.24
N GLU A 37 -0.86 10.99 -4.40
CA GLU A 37 0.20 11.82 -4.98
C GLU A 37 0.56 12.99 -4.04
N ARG A 38 -0.43 13.67 -3.48
CA ARG A 38 -0.21 14.78 -2.54
C ARG A 38 0.45 14.29 -1.25
N LEU A 39 -0.05 13.20 -0.67
CA LEU A 39 0.53 12.64 0.54
C LEU A 39 1.96 12.12 0.31
N GLY A 40 2.22 11.47 -0.83
CA GLY A 40 3.55 10.97 -1.19
C GLY A 40 4.55 12.10 -1.48
N ALA A 41 4.09 13.23 -2.01
CA ALA A 41 4.94 14.42 -2.19
C ALA A 41 5.36 15.04 -0.84
N GLU A 42 4.49 15.02 0.17
CA GLU A 42 4.78 15.52 1.52
C GLU A 42 5.56 14.51 2.37
N ARG A 43 5.28 13.21 2.19
CA ARG A 43 5.83 12.09 2.97
C ARG A 43 6.24 10.92 2.04
N PRO A 44 7.43 11.00 1.42
CA PRO A 44 7.91 9.95 0.50
C PRO A 44 8.15 8.59 1.16
N ASP A 45 8.27 8.55 2.48
CA ASP A 45 8.45 7.36 3.32
C ASP A 45 7.13 6.66 3.69
N LEU A 46 6.00 7.28 3.38
CA LEU A 46 4.69 6.79 3.78
C LEU A 46 4.20 5.70 2.82
N VAL A 47 3.88 4.52 3.37
CA VAL A 47 3.19 3.48 2.59
C VAL A 47 1.74 3.88 2.38
N ILE A 48 1.27 3.92 1.14
CA ILE A 48 -0.09 4.34 0.78
C ILE A 48 -0.79 3.20 0.05
N ALA A 49 -1.88 2.69 0.62
CA ALA A 49 -2.73 1.70 -0.02
C ALA A 49 -4.03 2.34 -0.53
N LEU A 50 -4.37 2.11 -1.80
CA LEU A 50 -5.59 2.62 -2.42
C LEU A 50 -6.64 1.51 -2.49
N SER A 51 -7.85 1.80 -2.05
CA SER A 51 -8.93 0.82 -2.04
C SER A 51 -9.34 0.39 -3.44
N SER A 52 -9.24 1.31 -4.40
CA SER A 52 -9.42 1.11 -5.84
C SER A 52 -8.38 0.18 -6.48
N VAL A 53 -7.24 -0.07 -5.82
CA VAL A 53 -6.20 -0.99 -6.30
C VAL A 53 -6.25 -2.31 -5.53
N VAL A 54 -6.43 -2.25 -4.21
CA VAL A 54 -6.40 -3.43 -3.33
C VAL A 54 -7.64 -4.31 -3.53
N ALA A 55 -8.82 -3.70 -3.53
CA ALA A 55 -10.10 -4.41 -3.62
C ALA A 55 -11.15 -3.52 -4.30
N PRO A 56 -11.12 -3.37 -5.64
CA PRO A 56 -12.03 -2.50 -6.42
C PRO A 56 -13.45 -3.06 -6.51
N GLU A 57 -14.08 -3.28 -5.35
CA GLU A 57 -15.43 -3.79 -5.21
C GLU A 57 -16.38 -2.67 -4.77
N PHE A 58 -17.67 -2.78 -5.07
CA PHE A 58 -18.62 -1.73 -4.72
C PHE A 58 -18.82 -1.57 -3.21
N ARG A 59 -18.71 -2.65 -2.44
CA ARG A 59 -18.98 -2.70 -1.00
C ARG A 59 -17.89 -2.02 -0.19
N GLU A 60 -18.24 -0.96 0.53
CA GLU A 60 -17.29 -0.11 1.23
C GLU A 60 -16.68 -0.77 2.46
N TYR A 61 -17.42 -1.61 3.19
CA TYR A 61 -16.90 -2.24 4.41
C TYR A 61 -15.79 -3.22 4.09
N GLU A 62 -16.05 -4.18 3.20
CA GLU A 62 -15.10 -5.21 2.78
C GLU A 62 -13.88 -4.56 2.11
N ARG A 63 -14.11 -3.64 1.16
CA ARG A 63 -13.06 -2.89 0.49
C ARG A 63 -12.17 -2.14 1.48
N THR A 64 -12.76 -1.41 2.43
CA THR A 64 -11.99 -0.66 3.44
C THR A 64 -11.23 -1.59 4.36
N SER A 65 -11.87 -2.66 4.84
CA SER A 65 -11.24 -3.64 5.74
C SER A 65 -10.00 -4.28 5.10
N THR A 66 -10.10 -4.73 3.85
CA THR A 66 -8.97 -5.30 3.10
C THR A 66 -7.88 -4.26 2.85
N THR A 67 -8.24 -3.02 2.50
CA THR A 67 -7.27 -1.94 2.25
C THR A 67 -6.49 -1.56 3.51
N VAL A 68 -7.17 -1.49 4.66
CA VAL A 68 -6.53 -1.24 5.96
C VAL A 68 -5.58 -2.38 6.32
N LEU A 69 -6.00 -3.64 6.13
CA LEU A 69 -5.14 -4.79 6.39
C LEU A 69 -3.90 -4.78 5.48
N ASN A 70 -4.06 -4.44 4.20
CA ASN A 70 -2.95 -4.31 3.25
C ASN A 70 -1.96 -3.23 3.71
N ALA A 71 -2.44 -2.01 3.99
CA ALA A 71 -1.60 -0.90 4.47
C ALA A 71 -0.85 -1.25 5.78
N TYR A 72 -1.51 -1.97 6.68
CA TYR A 72 -0.91 -2.39 7.95
C TYR A 72 0.18 -3.44 7.76
N LEU A 73 -0.03 -4.41 6.87
CA LEU A 73 0.90 -5.52 6.68
C LEU A 73 2.07 -5.19 5.76
N GLN A 74 1.88 -4.33 4.77
CA GLN A 74 2.88 -4.05 3.73
C GLN A 74 4.25 -3.67 4.29
N PRO A 75 4.40 -2.71 5.24
CA PRO A 75 5.72 -2.40 5.83
C PRO A 75 6.36 -3.57 6.58
N VAL A 76 5.54 -4.48 7.13
CA VAL A 76 6.02 -5.66 7.87
C VAL A 76 6.54 -6.72 6.90
N VAL A 77 5.81 -6.94 5.79
CA VAL A 77 6.15 -7.91 4.75
C VAL A 77 7.39 -7.46 3.99
N GLU A 78 7.49 -6.19 3.60
CA GLU A 78 8.66 -5.62 2.92
C GLU A 78 9.94 -5.87 3.73
N ARG A 79 9.96 -5.47 5.02
CA ARG A 79 11.12 -5.72 5.90
C ARG A 79 11.49 -7.19 6.02
N TYR A 80 10.49 -8.08 6.03
CA TYR A 80 10.72 -9.51 6.11
C TYR A 80 11.37 -10.04 4.83
N LEU A 81 10.86 -9.65 3.67
CA LEU A 81 11.37 -10.06 2.37
C LEU A 81 12.77 -9.48 2.10
N ASP A 82 13.03 -8.24 2.50
CA ASP A 82 14.36 -7.62 2.45
C ASP A 82 15.37 -8.41 3.29
N GLY A 83 14.97 -8.79 4.51
CA GLY A 83 15.81 -9.60 5.40
C GLY A 83 16.12 -10.98 4.83
N ILE A 84 15.17 -11.62 4.13
CA ILE A 84 15.43 -12.87 3.42
C ILE A 84 16.41 -12.65 2.28
N SER A 85 16.17 -11.63 1.45
CA SER A 85 16.97 -11.33 0.26
C SER A 85 18.42 -11.03 0.62
N LEU A 86 18.65 -10.27 1.70
CA LEU A 86 19.98 -9.99 2.24
C LEU A 86 20.69 -11.28 2.67
N ARG A 87 20.02 -12.15 3.42
CA ARG A 87 20.61 -13.40 3.91
C ARG A 87 20.93 -14.39 2.79
N LEU A 88 20.13 -14.40 1.71
CA LEU A 88 20.44 -15.19 0.51
C LEU A 88 21.69 -14.65 -0.19
N ALA A 89 21.81 -13.33 -0.32
CA ALA A 89 22.98 -12.70 -0.91
C ALA A 89 24.25 -12.97 -0.09
N GLU A 90 24.18 -12.85 1.24
CA GLU A 90 25.31 -13.16 2.15
C GLU A 90 25.75 -14.63 2.07
N ALA A 91 24.82 -15.54 1.78
CA ALA A 91 25.11 -16.96 1.56
C ALA A 91 25.67 -17.27 0.16
N GLY A 92 25.88 -16.26 -0.69
CA GLY A 92 26.36 -16.43 -2.07
C GLY A 92 25.31 -17.02 -3.01
N MET A 93 24.03 -16.96 -2.64
CA MET A 93 22.92 -17.42 -3.48
C MET A 93 22.37 -16.29 -4.34
N ASP A 94 21.75 -16.67 -5.46
CA ASP A 94 21.05 -15.74 -6.35
C ASP A 94 19.87 -15.09 -5.60
N PRO A 95 19.82 -13.74 -5.50
CA PRO A 95 18.80 -13.03 -4.74
C PRO A 95 17.42 -12.99 -5.41
N ARG A 96 17.22 -13.70 -6.53
CA ARG A 96 15.91 -13.84 -7.20
C ARG A 96 14.91 -14.64 -6.34
N LEU A 97 14.44 -14.00 -5.28
CA LEU A 97 13.35 -14.45 -4.43
C LEU A 97 12.05 -14.35 -5.23
N ALA A 98 11.20 -15.36 -5.11
CA ALA A 98 9.86 -15.35 -5.69
C ALA A 98 8.84 -15.63 -4.58
N VAL A 99 7.83 -14.78 -4.49
CA VAL A 99 6.74 -14.89 -3.52
C VAL A 99 5.51 -15.44 -4.20
N MET A 100 4.87 -16.44 -3.58
CA MET A 100 3.61 -16.99 -4.08
C MET A 100 2.43 -16.15 -3.60
N ARG A 101 1.58 -15.75 -4.54
CA ARG A 101 0.35 -15.00 -4.28
C ARG A 101 -0.80 -15.95 -3.97
N SER A 102 -1.82 -15.45 -3.28
CA SER A 102 -3.08 -16.17 -3.03
C SER A 102 -3.80 -16.62 -4.31
N SER A 103 -3.56 -15.94 -5.44
CA SER A 103 -4.06 -16.32 -6.77
C SER A 103 -3.29 -17.48 -7.43
N GLY A 104 -2.21 -17.98 -6.80
CA GLY A 104 -1.40 -19.09 -7.30
C GLY A 104 -0.25 -18.70 -8.24
N GLY A 105 -0.06 -17.40 -8.51
CA GLY A 105 1.07 -16.89 -9.29
C GLY A 105 2.31 -16.59 -8.45
N LEU A 106 3.47 -16.47 -9.10
CA LEU A 106 4.72 -16.01 -8.49
C LEU A 106 4.98 -14.54 -8.84
N MET A 107 5.58 -13.79 -7.91
CA MET A 107 6.01 -12.40 -8.11
C MET A 107 7.37 -12.12 -7.45
N SER A 108 8.09 -11.12 -7.94
CA SER A 108 9.28 -10.61 -7.25
C SER A 108 8.88 -9.81 -6.00
N PRO A 109 9.71 -9.79 -4.96
CA PRO A 109 9.49 -9.01 -3.74
C PRO A 109 9.29 -7.51 -4.01
N ASP A 110 9.96 -6.96 -5.01
CA ASP A 110 9.86 -5.52 -5.35
C ASP A 110 8.48 -5.09 -5.86
N VAL A 111 7.60 -6.06 -6.16
CA VAL A 111 6.24 -5.84 -6.68
C VAL A 111 5.19 -6.31 -5.66
N ALA A 112 5.61 -6.90 -4.54
CA ALA A 112 4.80 -7.64 -3.57
C ALA A 112 4.08 -6.77 -2.53
#